data_AF-A0A7C7RCI1-F1
#
_entry.id   AF-A0A7C7RCI1-F1
#
_cell.length_a   1.000
_cell.length_b   1.000
_cell.length_c   1.000
_cell.angle_alpha   90.00
_cell.angle_beta   90.00
_cell.angle_gamma   90.00
#
_symmetry.space_group_name_H-M   'P 1'
#
loop_
_entity.id
_entity.type
_entity.pdbx_description
1 polymer ?
#
loop_
_entity_poly.entity_id
_entity_poly.type
_entity_poly.pdbx_seq_one_letter_code
_entity_poly.pdbx_strand_id
1 'polypeptide(L)'
;MLLKPSFFNKYDRWLMNMHPSIGAKFLATRYPDDRVTEIVLQHHERLDGSGYPAGLKGDDLSLMVRIVNAADIYEALIARRPYKAPKSPDRAIRILWQDAENGKLDSNVVSTLARTVEEWDPLTIRRPSFGDIKYLESFKQVTYFREPMCSFYNYRYLLTLDRSNEILLGPDDYNILYIDFKGLFLLNQQIGHLKVDQLLDGIGEKIQMLLNYFSETNSGIPGETLLFRRGSGYIVFISYPRDTLKQVISQIQEQVAAFSSRKNIKAVMIHKSFPCTCSLEEALNSLLETSL
;
A
#
# COMPACT_ATOMS: atom_id res chain seq x y z
N MET A 1 1.61 -3.26 3.81
CA MET A 1 0.38 -4.00 3.38
C MET A 1 -0.89 -3.57 4.09
N LEU A 2 -0.83 -3.14 5.36
CA LEU A 2 -2.00 -2.67 6.12
C LEU A 2 -2.81 -1.54 5.47
N LEU A 3 -2.18 -0.73 4.61
CA LEU A 3 -2.82 0.39 3.90
C LEU A 3 -3.38 0.02 2.52
N LYS A 4 -3.40 -1.27 2.14
CA LYS A 4 -3.99 -1.69 0.87
C LYS A 4 -5.50 -1.39 0.88
N PRO A 5 -6.02 -0.62 -0.09
CA PRO A 5 -7.44 -0.27 -0.13
C PRO A 5 -8.32 -1.40 -0.72
N SER A 6 -7.82 -2.63 -0.83
CA SER A 6 -8.55 -3.77 -1.39
C SER A 6 -8.25 -5.07 -0.64
N PHE A 7 -9.06 -6.10 -0.90
CA PHE A 7 -8.92 -7.40 -0.25
C PHE A 7 -7.54 -8.04 -0.50
N PHE A 8 -7.04 -8.74 0.51
CA PHE A 8 -5.83 -9.55 0.39
C PHE A 8 -6.13 -10.86 -0.35
N ASN A 9 -5.43 -11.07 -1.46
CA ASN A 9 -5.35 -12.38 -2.10
C ASN A 9 -4.44 -13.32 -1.27
N LYS A 10 -4.29 -14.58 -1.70
CA LYS A 10 -3.47 -15.58 -0.98
C LYS A 10 -2.02 -15.14 -0.79
N TYR A 11 -1.44 -14.50 -1.80
CA TYR A 11 -0.06 -13.99 -1.77
C TYR A 11 0.08 -12.78 -0.83
N ASP A 12 -0.85 -11.82 -0.90
CA ASP A 12 -0.88 -10.68 0.03
C ASP A 12 -0.98 -11.15 1.48
N ARG A 13 -1.83 -12.15 1.73
CA ARG A 13 -2.00 -12.72 3.07
C ARG A 13 -0.73 -13.44 3.54
N TRP A 14 -0.12 -14.25 2.67
CA TRP A 14 1.16 -14.89 2.98
C TRP A 14 2.23 -13.86 3.33
N LEU A 15 2.38 -12.82 2.51
CA LEU A 15 3.35 -11.76 2.75
C LEU A 15 3.03 -10.99 4.04
N MET A 16 1.75 -10.68 4.30
CA MET A 16 1.33 -10.01 5.53
C MET A 16 1.67 -10.84 6.76
N ASN A 17 1.49 -12.16 6.71
CA ASN A 17 1.81 -13.06 7.82
C ASN A 17 3.32 -13.12 8.14
N MET A 18 4.19 -12.56 7.30
CA MET A 18 5.64 -12.50 7.57
C MET A 18 6.03 -11.37 8.53
N HIS A 19 5.17 -10.39 8.78
CA HIS A 19 5.54 -9.23 9.60
C HIS A 19 5.93 -9.55 11.07
N PRO A 20 5.38 -10.56 11.76
CA PRO A 20 5.83 -10.91 13.11
C PRO A 20 7.29 -11.37 13.08
N SER A 21 7.64 -12.25 12.14
CA SER A 21 9.00 -12.76 11.95
C SER A 21 9.98 -11.67 11.55
N ILE A 22 9.59 -10.77 10.64
CA ILE A 22 10.42 -9.64 10.22
C ILE A 22 10.62 -8.67 11.40
N GLY A 23 9.54 -8.31 12.10
CA GLY A 23 9.58 -7.41 13.26
C GLY A 23 10.47 -7.94 14.38
N ALA A 24 10.32 -9.23 14.72
CA ALA A 24 11.16 -9.90 15.71
C ALA A 24 12.64 -9.90 15.32
N LYS A 25 12.95 -10.19 14.04
CA LYS A 25 14.33 -10.12 13.54
C LYS A 25 14.94 -8.72 13.65
N PHE A 26 14.17 -7.67 13.39
CA PHE A 26 14.62 -6.30 13.56
C PHE A 26 14.86 -5.96 15.04
N LEU A 27 13.94 -6.34 15.92
CA LEU A 27 14.04 -6.06 17.35
C LEU A 27 15.17 -6.83 18.03
N ALA A 28 15.39 -8.10 17.69
CA ALA A 28 16.46 -8.92 18.25
C ALA A 28 17.86 -8.28 18.11
N THR A 29 18.05 -7.41 17.11
CA THR A 29 19.33 -6.70 16.89
C THR A 29 19.44 -5.35 17.60
N ARG A 30 18.33 -4.82 18.13
CA ARG A 30 18.21 -3.41 18.57
C ARG A 30 17.59 -3.23 19.95
N TYR A 31 16.92 -4.24 20.47
CA TYR A 31 16.22 -4.20 21.75
C TYR A 31 16.64 -5.40 22.60
N PRO A 32 17.16 -5.19 23.82
CA PRO A 32 17.77 -6.24 24.63
C PRO A 32 16.78 -7.12 25.42
N ASP A 33 15.47 -6.94 25.26
CA ASP A 33 14.45 -7.72 25.97
C ASP A 33 13.82 -8.78 25.06
N ASP A 34 14.18 -10.04 25.30
CA ASP A 34 13.68 -11.19 24.53
C ASP A 34 12.17 -11.37 24.66
N ARG A 35 11.54 -10.89 25.75
CA ARG A 35 10.08 -10.98 25.94
C ARG A 35 9.34 -10.13 24.92
N VAL A 36 9.90 -8.96 24.58
CA VAL A 36 9.31 -8.08 23.55
C VAL A 36 9.45 -8.71 22.17
N THR A 37 10.59 -9.34 21.89
CA THR A 37 10.83 -10.09 20.65
C THR A 37 9.88 -11.28 20.54
N GLU A 38 9.66 -12.03 21.62
CA GLU A 38 8.69 -13.13 21.72
C GLU A 38 7.27 -12.63 21.40
N ILE A 39 6.81 -11.58 22.07
CA ILE A 39 5.49 -10.98 21.83
C ILE A 39 5.35 -10.60 20.36
N VAL A 40 6.31 -9.87 19.79
CA VAL A 40 6.23 -9.44 18.39
C VAL A 40 6.23 -10.63 17.43
N LEU A 41 6.97 -11.70 17.73
CA LEU A 41 6.98 -12.90 16.92
C LEU A 41 5.66 -13.68 16.98
N GLN A 42 5.07 -13.79 18.17
CA GLN A 42 4.01 -14.76 18.47
C GLN A 42 2.63 -14.13 18.68
N HIS A 43 2.46 -12.80 18.66
CA HIS A 43 1.17 -12.14 18.92
C HIS A 43 0.04 -12.48 17.94
N HIS A 44 0.29 -13.27 16.88
CA HIS A 44 -0.74 -13.81 15.99
C HIS A 44 -0.94 -15.33 16.11
N GLU A 45 -0.22 -15.98 17.02
CA GLU A 45 -0.47 -17.37 17.40
C GLU A 45 -1.81 -17.54 18.11
N ARG A 46 -2.34 -18.76 18.10
CA ARG A 46 -3.64 -19.11 18.69
C ARG A 46 -3.50 -20.36 19.52
N LEU A 47 -4.27 -20.48 20.60
CA LEU A 47 -4.12 -21.62 21.53
C LEU A 47 -4.40 -22.97 20.86
N ASP A 48 -5.23 -23.01 19.81
CA ASP A 48 -5.53 -24.21 19.02
C ASP A 48 -4.47 -24.54 17.95
N GLY A 49 -3.48 -23.67 17.74
CA GLY A 49 -2.45 -23.77 16.72
C GLY A 49 -2.90 -23.35 15.32
N SER A 50 -4.06 -22.72 15.18
CA SER A 50 -4.51 -22.14 13.90
C SER A 50 -3.81 -20.82 13.55
N GLY A 51 -2.97 -20.31 14.45
CA GLY A 51 -2.21 -19.08 14.30
C GLY A 51 -0.96 -19.21 13.44
N TYR A 52 -0.16 -18.15 13.46
CA TYR A 52 1.09 -18.05 12.69
C TYR A 52 2.09 -17.19 13.46
N PRO A 53 3.42 -17.27 13.18
CA PRO A 53 4.05 -18.00 12.06
C PRO A 53 4.38 -19.48 12.29
N ALA A 54 4.46 -19.96 13.53
CA ALA A 54 4.93 -21.29 13.90
C ALA A 54 3.78 -22.28 14.23
N GLY A 55 2.56 -21.80 14.47
CA GLY A 55 1.40 -22.64 14.79
C GLY A 55 1.49 -23.24 16.20
N LEU A 56 2.01 -22.45 17.14
CA LEU A 56 2.19 -22.82 18.54
C LEU A 56 0.85 -23.08 19.23
N LYS A 57 0.85 -23.89 20.30
CA LYS A 57 -0.38 -24.33 20.97
C LYS A 57 -0.32 -24.13 22.47
N GLY A 58 -1.48 -23.83 23.06
CA GLY A 58 -1.68 -23.86 24.51
C GLY A 58 -0.53 -23.23 25.30
N ASP A 59 0.18 -24.07 26.05
CA ASP A 59 1.24 -23.69 26.98
C ASP A 59 2.55 -23.24 26.32
N ASP A 60 2.69 -23.40 25.01
CA ASP A 60 3.81 -22.82 24.25
C ASP A 60 3.69 -21.29 24.13
N LEU A 61 2.50 -20.72 24.41
CA LEU A 61 2.26 -19.28 24.37
C LEU A 61 2.32 -18.68 25.76
N SER A 62 3.28 -17.78 25.97
CA SER A 62 3.41 -17.03 27.23
C SER A 62 2.16 -16.19 27.50
N LEU A 63 1.88 -15.92 28.78
CA LEU A 63 0.73 -15.11 29.18
C LEU A 63 0.76 -13.71 28.50
N MET A 64 1.95 -13.13 28.33
CA MET A 64 2.09 -11.84 27.64
C MET A 64 1.65 -11.91 26.18
N VAL A 65 2.00 -12.99 25.47
CA VAL A 65 1.55 -13.23 24.10
C VAL A 65 0.04 -13.37 24.04
N ARG A 66 -0.56 -14.14 24.97
CA ARG A 66 -2.02 -14.32 25.04
C ARG A 66 -2.75 -13.00 25.28
N ILE A 67 -2.23 -12.15 26.17
CA ILE A 67 -2.75 -10.81 26.44
C ILE A 67 -2.70 -9.93 25.18
N VAL A 68 -1.54 -9.84 24.53
CA VAL A 68 -1.36 -8.98 23.37
C VAL A 68 -2.19 -9.46 22.17
N ASN A 69 -2.31 -10.78 21.98
CA ASN A 69 -3.15 -11.36 20.93
C ASN A 69 -4.62 -10.94 21.08
N ALA A 70 -5.20 -11.09 22.28
CA ALA A 70 -6.57 -10.67 22.54
C ALA A 70 -6.76 -9.14 22.37
N ALA A 71 -5.82 -8.34 22.88
CA ALA A 71 -5.85 -6.89 22.77
C ALA A 71 -5.75 -6.41 21.31
N ASP A 72 -4.84 -6.97 20.52
CA ASP A 72 -4.65 -6.63 19.10
C ASP A 72 -5.89 -6.95 18.26
N ILE A 73 -6.53 -8.12 18.50
CA ILE A 73 -7.77 -8.48 17.82
C ILE A 73 -8.90 -7.52 18.18
N TYR A 74 -9.04 -7.18 19.46
CA TYR A 74 -10.07 -6.27 19.91
C TYR A 74 -9.91 -4.89 19.26
N GLU A 75 -8.71 -4.30 19.32
CA GLU A 75 -8.39 -3.02 18.68
C GLU A 75 -8.64 -3.07 17.17
N ALA A 76 -8.22 -4.16 16.50
CA ALA A 76 -8.44 -4.36 15.08
C ALA A 76 -9.93 -4.45 14.67
N LEU A 77 -10.82 -4.86 15.59
CA LEU A 77 -12.25 -4.96 15.34
C LEU A 77 -12.97 -3.62 15.49
N ILE A 78 -12.52 -2.78 16.43
CA ILE A 78 -13.17 -1.48 16.73
C ILE A 78 -12.50 -0.29 16.02
N ALA A 79 -11.27 -0.44 15.54
CA ALA A 79 -10.57 0.60 14.80
C ALA A 79 -11.09 0.74 13.35
N ARG A 80 -11.10 1.98 12.84
CA ARG A 80 -11.40 2.26 11.43
C ARG A 80 -10.21 1.85 10.57
N ARG A 81 -10.44 1.01 9.55
CA ARG A 81 -9.41 0.61 8.58
C ARG A 81 -9.88 0.87 7.14
N PRO A 82 -8.98 1.13 6.17
CA PRO A 82 -9.38 1.50 4.80
C PRO A 82 -10.35 0.52 4.12
N TYR A 83 -10.27 -0.77 4.46
CA TYR A 83 -11.06 -1.85 3.86
C TYR A 83 -12.20 -2.36 4.75
N LYS A 84 -12.41 -1.80 5.96
CA LYS A 84 -13.37 -2.34 6.93
C LYS A 84 -13.89 -1.26 7.89
N ALA A 85 -15.21 -1.13 7.94
CA ALA A 85 -15.88 -0.32 8.94
C ALA A 85 -15.69 -0.91 10.35
N PRO A 86 -15.52 -0.05 11.38
CA PRO A 86 -15.36 -0.51 12.76
C PRO A 86 -16.62 -1.23 13.25
N LYS A 87 -16.44 -2.23 14.12
CA LYS A 87 -17.52 -2.89 14.85
C LYS A 87 -17.76 -2.16 16.17
N SER A 88 -18.97 -2.30 16.73
CA SER A 88 -19.22 -1.84 18.10
C SER A 88 -18.38 -2.64 19.12
N PRO A 89 -17.99 -2.03 20.24
CA PRO A 89 -17.30 -2.70 21.34
C PRO A 89 -17.98 -4.02 21.77
N ASP A 90 -19.30 -4.01 21.95
CA ASP A 90 -20.07 -5.20 22.31
C ASP A 90 -19.95 -6.33 21.27
N ARG A 91 -19.94 -5.97 19.98
CA ARG A 91 -19.80 -6.94 18.91
C ARG A 91 -18.38 -7.51 18.87
N ALA A 92 -17.37 -6.68 19.16
CA ALA A 92 -16.00 -7.13 19.25
C ALA A 92 -15.81 -8.12 20.40
N ILE A 93 -16.30 -7.81 21.61
CA ILE A 93 -16.22 -8.71 22.77
C ILE A 93 -16.93 -10.04 22.50
N ARG A 94 -18.12 -10.04 21.86
CA ARG A 94 -18.79 -11.29 21.48
C ARG A 94 -17.96 -12.16 20.53
N ILE A 95 -17.24 -11.54 19.58
CA ILE A 95 -16.34 -12.27 18.68
C ILE A 95 -15.17 -12.89 19.46
N LEU A 96 -14.58 -12.15 20.40
CA LEU A 96 -13.49 -12.67 21.24
C LEU A 96 -13.96 -13.84 22.12
N TRP A 97 -15.17 -13.77 22.69
CA TRP A 97 -15.75 -14.88 23.44
C TRP A 97 -15.98 -16.12 22.56
N GLN A 98 -16.48 -15.95 21.34
CA GLN A 98 -16.60 -17.06 20.39
C GLN A 98 -15.24 -17.68 20.06
N ASP A 99 -14.20 -16.87 19.85
CA ASP A 99 -12.86 -17.40 19.62
C ASP A 99 -12.31 -18.14 20.86
N ALA A 100 -12.60 -17.68 22.07
CA ALA A 100 -12.23 -18.36 23.31
C ALA A 100 -12.96 -19.69 23.52
N GLU A 101 -14.27 -19.73 23.27
CA GLU A 101 -15.08 -20.96 23.31
C GLU A 101 -14.59 -22.02 22.31
N ASN A 102 -14.09 -21.57 21.16
CA ASN A 102 -13.47 -22.43 20.14
C ASN A 102 -12.00 -22.79 20.45
N GLY A 103 -11.48 -22.43 21.63
CA GLY A 103 -10.12 -22.76 22.05
C GLY A 103 -9.02 -21.97 21.33
N LYS A 104 -9.34 -20.85 20.66
CA LYS A 104 -8.35 -20.01 19.96
C LYS A 104 -7.73 -18.95 20.85
N LEU A 105 -8.48 -18.49 21.85
CA LEU A 105 -8.10 -17.43 22.79
C LEU A 105 -8.21 -17.93 24.23
N ASP A 106 -7.42 -17.32 25.11
CA ASP A 106 -7.48 -17.61 26.54
C ASP A 106 -8.71 -16.96 27.17
N SER A 107 -9.64 -17.77 27.66
CA SER A 107 -10.91 -17.30 28.25
C SER A 107 -10.71 -16.38 29.45
N ASN A 108 -9.65 -16.57 30.25
CA ASN A 108 -9.37 -15.69 31.38
C ASN A 108 -8.93 -14.31 30.89
N VAL A 109 -8.06 -14.26 29.87
CA VAL A 109 -7.64 -13.01 29.23
C VAL A 109 -8.82 -12.29 28.60
N VAL A 110 -9.69 -12.99 27.87
CA VAL A 110 -10.89 -12.38 27.27
C VAL A 110 -11.83 -11.83 28.35
N SER A 111 -12.02 -12.56 29.45
CA SER A 111 -12.83 -12.10 30.58
C SER A 111 -12.27 -10.82 31.21
N THR A 112 -10.95 -10.77 31.46
CA THR A 112 -10.28 -9.58 31.98
C THR A 112 -10.40 -8.41 31.01
N LEU A 113 -10.12 -8.62 29.73
CA LEU A 113 -10.22 -7.58 28.70
C LEU A 113 -11.64 -7.01 28.61
N ALA A 114 -12.68 -7.85 28.64
CA ALA A 114 -14.07 -7.42 28.59
C ALA A 114 -14.40 -6.45 29.74
N ARG A 115 -13.98 -6.77 30.98
CA ARG A 115 -14.16 -5.89 32.14
C ARG A 115 -13.37 -4.58 31.99
N THR A 116 -12.14 -4.66 31.48
CA THR A 116 -11.30 -3.47 31.31
C THR A 116 -11.89 -2.48 30.31
N VAL A 117 -12.45 -2.97 29.19
CA VAL A 117 -12.97 -2.09 28.14
C VAL A 117 -14.39 -1.57 28.37
N GLU A 118 -15.11 -2.13 29.37
CA GLU A 118 -16.37 -1.54 29.86
C GLU A 118 -16.12 -0.17 30.50
N GLU A 119 -15.00 -0.02 31.22
CA GLU A 119 -14.63 1.19 31.95
C GLU A 119 -13.70 2.12 31.15
N TRP A 120 -13.14 1.63 30.04
CA TRP A 120 -12.13 2.35 29.27
C TRP A 120 -12.19 2.08 27.77
N ASP A 121 -12.30 3.15 26.98
CA ASP A 121 -12.16 3.07 25.52
C ASP A 121 -10.68 3.19 25.11
N PRO A 122 -10.04 2.14 24.57
CA PRO A 122 -8.64 2.20 24.17
C PRO A 122 -8.37 3.18 23.02
N LEU A 123 -9.39 3.57 22.24
CA LEU A 123 -9.24 4.58 21.19
C LEU A 123 -9.12 6.00 21.74
N THR A 124 -9.39 6.19 23.04
CA THR A 124 -9.20 7.48 23.72
C THR A 124 -7.75 7.75 24.15
N ILE A 125 -6.84 6.78 23.99
CA ILE A 125 -5.41 7.00 24.25
C ILE A 125 -4.92 8.12 23.33
N ARG A 126 -4.79 9.32 23.91
CA ARG A 126 -4.03 10.41 23.29
C ARG A 126 -2.56 10.04 23.40
N ARG A 127 -2.02 9.46 22.33
CA ARG A 127 -0.56 9.39 22.17
C ARG A 127 -0.03 10.82 22.29
N PRO A 128 1.06 11.08 23.03
CA PRO A 128 1.71 12.39 22.98
C PRO A 128 1.88 12.72 21.51
N SER A 129 1.35 13.87 21.08
CA SER A 129 1.64 14.36 19.73
C SER A 129 3.13 14.65 19.71
N PHE A 130 3.93 13.67 19.32
CA PHE A 130 5.16 14.00 18.63
C PHE A 130 4.69 14.90 17.48
N GLY A 131 5.27 16.10 17.34
CA GLY A 131 4.91 17.05 16.28
C GLY A 131 4.90 16.41 14.89
N ASP A 132 5.58 15.27 14.77
CA ASP A 132 5.70 14.44 13.59
C ASP A 132 4.61 13.37 13.39
N ILE A 133 3.50 13.28 14.14
CA ILE A 133 2.48 12.24 13.82
C ILE A 133 1.91 12.44 12.40
N LYS A 134 1.63 13.69 12.01
CA LYS A 134 1.18 13.98 10.64
C LYS A 134 2.27 13.62 9.64
N TYR A 135 3.53 13.98 9.93
CA TYR A 135 4.67 13.61 9.10
C TYR A 135 4.85 12.09 8.99
N LEU A 136 4.74 11.34 10.09
CA LEU A 136 4.89 9.89 10.15
C LEU A 136 3.75 9.19 9.41
N GLU A 137 2.51 9.68 9.52
CA GLU A 137 1.38 9.15 8.75
C GLU A 137 1.53 9.45 7.26
N SER A 138 1.91 10.69 6.89
CA SER A 138 2.26 11.03 5.50
C SER A 138 3.42 10.18 4.99
N PHE A 139 4.47 10.01 5.79
CA PHE A 139 5.64 9.20 5.46
C PHE A 139 5.27 7.73 5.30
N LYS A 140 4.45 7.15 6.19
CA LYS A 140 3.94 5.79 6.07
C LYS A 140 3.12 5.60 4.80
N GLN A 141 2.28 6.57 4.44
CA GLN A 141 1.50 6.51 3.20
C GLN A 141 2.42 6.58 1.98
N VAL A 142 3.26 7.61 1.90
CA VAL A 142 4.26 7.80 0.84
C VAL A 142 5.12 6.54 0.64
N THR A 143 5.71 6.02 1.73
CA THR A 143 6.56 4.82 1.68
C THR A 143 5.78 3.55 1.37
N TYR A 144 4.54 3.41 1.86
CA TYR A 144 3.67 2.29 1.51
C TYR A 144 3.40 2.23 0.01
N PHE A 145 3.25 3.38 -0.63
CA PHE A 145 3.03 3.42 -2.06
C PHE A 145 4.31 3.41 -2.88
N ARG A 146 5.50 3.59 -2.31
CA ARG A 146 6.75 3.36 -3.07
C ARG A 146 6.90 1.89 -3.40
N GLU A 147 7.15 1.59 -4.67
CA GLU A 147 7.49 0.23 -5.07
C GLU A 147 8.84 -0.15 -4.44
N PRO A 148 8.95 -1.29 -3.72
CA PRO A 148 10.20 -1.63 -3.02
C PRO A 148 11.39 -1.84 -3.96
N MET A 149 11.10 -2.23 -5.20
CA MET A 149 12.10 -2.54 -6.22
C MET A 149 12.52 -1.31 -7.01
N CYS A 150 11.69 -0.26 -7.04
CA CYS A 150 11.95 0.93 -7.82
C CYS A 150 11.42 2.17 -7.11
N SER A 151 12.19 3.25 -7.07
CA SER A 151 11.88 4.44 -6.24
C SER A 151 10.62 5.22 -6.67
N PHE A 152 9.81 4.67 -7.58
CA PHE A 152 8.54 5.21 -8.05
C PHE A 152 7.40 4.91 -7.09
N TYR A 153 6.41 5.80 -7.05
CA TYR A 153 5.13 5.50 -6.42
C TYR A 153 4.32 4.53 -7.28
N ASN A 154 3.65 3.58 -6.67
CA ASN A 154 2.67 2.73 -7.32
C ASN A 154 1.42 3.57 -7.64
N TYR A 155 0.67 3.15 -8.66
CA TYR A 155 -0.49 3.89 -9.16
C TYR A 155 -1.61 4.11 -8.13
N ARG A 156 -1.66 3.33 -7.04
CA ARG A 156 -2.67 3.52 -5.99
C ARG A 156 -2.39 4.76 -5.14
N TYR A 157 -1.18 5.31 -5.20
CA TYR A 157 -0.88 6.58 -4.55
C TYR A 157 -1.75 7.71 -5.11
N LEU A 158 -2.06 7.68 -6.41
CA LEU A 158 -2.93 8.65 -7.06
C LEU A 158 -4.31 8.75 -6.37
N LEU A 159 -4.88 7.61 -5.97
CA LEU A 159 -6.15 7.57 -5.21
C LEU A 159 -6.03 8.16 -3.81
N THR A 160 -4.83 8.12 -3.23
CA THR A 160 -4.59 8.69 -1.90
C THR A 160 -4.51 10.20 -1.99
N LEU A 161 -3.77 10.71 -2.98
CA LEU A 161 -3.64 12.15 -3.25
C LEU A 161 -4.99 12.80 -3.57
N ASP A 162 -5.85 12.10 -4.33
CA ASP A 162 -7.22 12.54 -4.63
C ASP A 162 -8.05 12.70 -3.34
N ARG A 163 -8.07 11.65 -2.50
CA ARG A 163 -8.84 11.64 -1.24
C ARG A 163 -8.34 12.65 -0.20
N SER A 164 -7.07 13.03 -0.27
CA SER A 164 -6.47 14.03 0.61
C SER A 164 -6.57 15.46 0.06
N ASN A 165 -7.20 15.67 -1.10
CA ASN A 165 -7.23 16.94 -1.83
C ASN A 165 -5.82 17.53 -2.08
N GLU A 166 -4.81 16.66 -2.25
CA GLU A 166 -3.44 17.09 -2.59
C GLU A 166 -3.26 17.29 -4.09
N ILE A 167 -4.12 16.67 -4.92
CA ILE A 167 -4.25 17.00 -6.34
C ILE A 167 -5.37 18.01 -6.49
N LEU A 168 -5.02 19.21 -6.94
CA LEU A 168 -6.01 20.21 -7.32
C LEU A 168 -6.41 19.96 -8.77
N LEU A 169 -7.51 19.23 -8.97
CA LEU A 169 -8.15 19.15 -10.27
C LEU A 169 -8.66 20.56 -10.63
N GLY A 170 -8.09 21.15 -11.67
CA GLY A 170 -8.55 22.42 -12.22
C GLY A 170 -9.96 22.31 -12.81
N PRO A 171 -10.52 23.41 -13.32
CA PRO A 171 -11.82 23.39 -14.00
C PRO A 171 -11.81 22.55 -15.29
N ASP A 172 -10.64 22.25 -15.84
CA ASP A 172 -10.45 21.55 -17.10
C ASP A 172 -10.34 20.02 -16.92
N ASP A 173 -10.56 19.30 -18.01
CA ASP A 173 -10.37 17.84 -18.09
C ASP A 173 -8.93 17.44 -17.71
N TYR A 174 -8.80 16.32 -17.00
CA TYR A 174 -7.51 15.69 -16.75
C TYR A 174 -7.31 14.47 -17.65
N ASN A 175 -6.07 14.02 -17.74
CA ASN A 175 -5.65 13.01 -18.68
C ASN A 175 -4.85 11.93 -17.97
N ILE A 176 -5.09 10.68 -18.37
CA ILE A 176 -4.33 9.53 -17.92
C ILE A 176 -3.70 8.86 -19.13
N LEU A 177 -2.38 8.72 -19.09
CA LEU A 177 -1.58 8.01 -20.07
C LEU A 177 -1.07 6.71 -19.45
N TYR A 178 -1.44 5.58 -20.04
CA TYR A 178 -0.97 4.25 -19.65
C TYR A 178 0.07 3.75 -20.63
N ILE A 179 1.21 3.32 -20.11
CA ILE A 179 2.35 2.80 -20.87
C ILE A 179 2.59 1.37 -20.41
N ASP A 180 2.47 0.39 -21.31
CA ASP A 180 2.68 -1.02 -20.98
C ASP A 180 3.76 -1.65 -21.85
N PHE A 181 4.73 -2.28 -21.20
CA PHE A 181 5.81 -3.00 -21.86
C PHE A 181 5.46 -4.50 -21.94
N LYS A 182 5.31 -5.00 -23.17
CA LYS A 182 4.89 -6.38 -23.47
C LYS A 182 6.09 -7.29 -23.76
N GLY A 183 5.86 -8.59 -23.69
CA GLY A 183 6.87 -9.60 -24.07
C GLY A 183 7.99 -9.81 -23.05
N LEU A 184 7.84 -9.28 -21.83
CA LEU A 184 8.89 -9.33 -20.80
C LEU A 184 9.17 -10.75 -20.28
N PHE A 185 8.25 -11.71 -20.44
CA PHE A 185 8.46 -13.08 -19.99
C PHE A 185 9.69 -13.73 -20.64
N LEU A 186 9.83 -13.62 -21.97
CA LEU A 186 10.98 -14.17 -22.68
C LEU A 186 12.27 -13.45 -22.29
N LEU A 187 12.22 -12.13 -22.12
CA LEU A 187 13.36 -11.33 -21.70
C LEU A 187 13.81 -11.69 -20.27
N ASN A 188 12.86 -11.91 -19.36
CA ASN A 188 13.12 -12.38 -18.00
C ASN A 188 13.85 -13.72 -17.99
N GLN A 189 13.52 -14.65 -18.89
CA GLN A 189 14.26 -15.91 -19.03
C GLN A 189 15.68 -15.72 -19.56
N GLN A 190 15.90 -14.75 -20.45
CA GLN A 190 17.19 -14.53 -21.09
C GLN A 190 18.20 -13.80 -20.20
N ILE A 191 17.78 -12.74 -19.51
CA ILE A 191 18.69 -11.86 -18.76
C ILE A 191 18.40 -11.81 -17.25
N GLY A 192 17.34 -12.47 -16.80
CA GLY A 192 16.91 -12.50 -15.40
C GLY A 192 16.03 -11.31 -15.01
N HIS A 193 15.13 -11.54 -14.06
CA HIS A 193 14.14 -10.56 -13.59
C HIS A 193 14.76 -9.24 -13.11
N LEU A 194 15.85 -9.30 -12.33
CA LEU A 194 16.50 -8.10 -11.81
C LEU A 194 17.01 -7.16 -12.91
N LYS A 195 17.57 -7.72 -14.00
CA LYS A 195 18.06 -6.89 -15.11
C LYS A 195 16.91 -6.30 -15.91
N VAL A 196 15.79 -7.01 -16.05
CA VAL A 196 14.59 -6.48 -16.70
C VAL A 196 13.99 -5.35 -15.88
N ASP A 197 13.91 -5.50 -14.56
CA ASP A 197 13.45 -4.44 -13.67
C ASP A 197 14.35 -3.19 -13.79
N GLN A 198 15.67 -3.35 -13.78
CA GLN A 198 16.61 -2.23 -14.02
C GLN A 198 16.39 -1.53 -15.37
N LEU A 199 16.02 -2.26 -16.43
CA LEU A 199 15.69 -1.64 -17.72
C LEU A 199 14.41 -0.81 -17.62
N LEU A 200 13.39 -1.34 -16.93
CA LEU A 200 12.13 -0.64 -16.75
C LEU A 200 12.31 0.59 -15.85
N ASP A 201 13.13 0.50 -14.81
CA ASP A 201 13.47 1.63 -13.95
C ASP A 201 14.19 2.72 -14.74
N GLY A 202 15.16 2.35 -15.58
CA GLY A 202 15.90 3.30 -16.40
C GLY A 202 15.02 4.07 -17.40
N ILE A 203 13.93 3.49 -17.92
CA ILE A 203 12.96 4.26 -18.72
C ILE A 203 12.02 5.08 -17.83
N GLY A 204 11.63 4.57 -16.67
CA GLY A 204 10.86 5.33 -15.68
C GLY A 204 11.57 6.61 -15.26
N GLU A 205 12.88 6.53 -14.99
CA GLU A 205 13.71 7.67 -14.57
C GLU A 205 13.77 8.73 -15.67
N LYS A 206 13.93 8.31 -16.92
CA LYS A 206 13.91 9.22 -18.07
C LYS A 206 12.56 9.92 -18.25
N ILE A 207 11.46 9.19 -18.09
CA ILE A 207 10.11 9.78 -18.14
C ILE A 207 9.95 10.76 -16.98
N GLN A 208 10.36 10.41 -15.76
CA GLN A 208 10.29 11.32 -14.62
C GLN A 208 11.11 12.60 -14.82
N MET A 209 12.34 12.49 -15.33
CA MET A 209 13.18 13.64 -15.64
C MET A 209 12.55 14.55 -16.69
N LEU A 210 11.95 13.96 -17.74
CA LEU A 210 11.21 14.69 -18.77
C LEU A 210 10.03 15.44 -18.17
N LEU A 211 9.24 14.78 -17.32
CA LEU A 211 8.08 15.39 -16.67
C LEU A 211 8.49 16.55 -15.73
N ASN A 212 9.57 16.37 -14.97
CA ASN A 212 10.09 17.44 -14.11
C ASN A 212 10.54 18.65 -14.94
N TYR A 213 11.33 18.42 -15.99
CA TYR A 213 11.77 19.49 -16.90
C TYR A 213 10.58 20.17 -17.59
N PHE A 214 9.57 19.39 -17.97
CA PHE A 214 8.34 19.91 -18.56
C PHE A 214 7.58 20.82 -17.57
N SER A 215 7.40 20.39 -16.33
CA SER A 215 6.73 21.19 -15.31
C SER A 215 7.53 22.44 -14.93
N GLU A 216 8.85 22.37 -14.89
CA GLU A 216 9.72 23.55 -14.67
C GLU A 216 9.60 24.57 -15.81
N THR A 217 9.62 24.11 -17.07
CA THR A 217 9.52 24.99 -18.25
C THR A 217 8.12 25.57 -18.45
N ASN A 218 7.09 24.97 -17.84
CA ASN A 218 5.70 25.39 -17.92
C ASN A 218 5.14 25.85 -16.56
N SER A 219 5.99 26.29 -15.64
CA SER A 219 5.58 26.66 -14.27
C SER A 219 4.57 27.81 -14.19
N GLY A 220 4.41 28.59 -15.26
CA GLY A 220 3.41 29.65 -15.39
C GLY A 220 2.03 29.17 -15.87
N ILE A 221 1.88 27.90 -16.22
CA ILE A 221 0.63 27.29 -16.69
C ILE A 221 0.08 26.39 -15.57
N PRO A 222 -1.19 26.56 -15.16
CA PRO A 222 -1.78 25.68 -14.16
C PRO A 222 -1.85 24.24 -14.70
N GLY A 223 -1.30 23.31 -13.94
CA GLY A 223 -1.29 21.89 -14.30
C GLY A 223 -0.18 21.14 -13.57
N GLU A 224 -0.37 19.84 -13.45
CA GLU A 224 0.57 18.93 -12.81
C GLU A 224 0.79 17.70 -13.67
N THR A 225 1.98 17.11 -13.54
CA THR A 225 2.26 15.77 -14.07
C THR A 225 2.77 14.87 -12.96
N LEU A 226 2.25 13.65 -12.88
CA LEU A 226 2.68 12.66 -11.89
C LEU A 226 2.89 11.31 -12.56
N LEU A 227 4.02 10.67 -12.27
CA LEU A 227 4.37 9.35 -12.79
C LEU A 227 4.20 8.29 -11.70
N PHE A 228 3.56 7.19 -12.08
CA PHE A 228 3.36 6.04 -11.20
C PHE A 228 3.75 4.75 -11.89
N ARG A 229 4.30 3.81 -11.12
CA ARG A 229 4.58 2.44 -11.57
C ARG A 229 3.34 1.56 -11.46
N ARG A 230 3.16 0.67 -12.43
CA ARG A 230 2.16 -0.40 -12.39
C ARG A 230 2.72 -1.67 -13.03
N GLY A 231 3.24 -2.59 -12.22
CA GLY A 231 3.77 -3.87 -12.71
C GLY A 231 4.85 -3.66 -13.76
N SER A 232 4.63 -4.13 -14.99
CA SER A 232 5.53 -3.93 -16.13
C SER A 232 5.53 -2.51 -16.70
N GLY A 233 4.51 -1.70 -16.41
CA GLY A 233 4.24 -0.42 -17.06
C GLY A 233 4.25 0.80 -16.15
N TYR A 234 3.76 1.92 -16.69
CA TYR A 234 3.63 3.20 -16.03
C TYR A 234 2.25 3.83 -16.28
N ILE A 235 1.80 4.63 -15.32
CA ILE A 235 0.65 5.51 -15.44
C ILE A 235 1.15 6.94 -15.25
N VAL A 236 0.80 7.83 -16.16
CA VAL A 236 1.09 9.27 -16.06
C VAL A 236 -0.24 10.01 -15.93
N PHE A 237 -0.40 10.73 -14.83
CA PHE A 237 -1.48 11.69 -14.64
C PHE A 237 -1.02 13.06 -15.17
N ILE A 238 -1.89 13.75 -15.91
CA ILE A 238 -1.60 15.04 -16.56
C ILE A 238 -2.84 15.93 -16.45
N SER A 239 -2.73 17.10 -15.81
CA SER A 239 -3.83 18.09 -15.69
C SER A 239 -3.58 19.39 -16.47
N TYR A 240 -2.58 19.42 -17.35
CA TYR A 240 -2.29 20.58 -18.19
C TYR A 240 -3.34 20.82 -19.28
N PRO A 241 -3.55 22.09 -19.70
CA PRO A 241 -4.42 22.45 -20.82
C PRO A 241 -4.05 21.76 -22.15
N ARG A 242 -5.01 21.69 -23.07
CA ARG A 242 -4.93 20.89 -24.30
C ARG A 242 -3.66 21.09 -25.15
N ASP A 243 -3.18 22.33 -25.28
CA ASP A 243 -2.00 22.61 -26.12
C ASP A 243 -0.71 22.08 -25.46
N THR A 244 -0.57 22.31 -24.16
CA THR A 244 0.54 21.83 -23.32
C THR A 244 0.50 20.31 -23.16
N LEU A 245 -0.69 19.72 -23.02
CA LEU A 245 -0.92 18.27 -22.99
C LEU A 245 -0.34 17.54 -24.20
N LYS A 246 -0.57 18.06 -25.41
CA LYS A 246 -0.07 17.42 -26.65
C LYS A 246 1.46 17.37 -26.68
N GLN A 247 2.10 18.44 -26.21
CA GLN A 247 3.56 18.53 -26.16
C GLN A 247 4.15 17.46 -25.24
N VAL A 248 3.65 17.34 -23.99
CA VAL A 248 4.19 16.35 -23.04
C VAL A 248 3.92 14.91 -23.50
N ILE A 249 2.74 14.61 -24.07
CA ILE A 249 2.44 13.29 -24.60
C ILE A 249 3.40 12.92 -25.74
N SER A 250 3.65 13.84 -26.68
CA SER A 250 4.60 13.61 -27.79
C SER A 250 6.01 13.31 -27.28
N GLN A 251 6.50 14.08 -26.31
CA GLN A 251 7.83 13.86 -25.74
C GLN A 251 7.93 12.50 -25.02
N ILE A 252 6.89 12.09 -24.30
CA ILE A 252 6.83 10.75 -23.67
C ILE A 252 6.82 9.66 -24.74
N GLN A 253 6.02 9.81 -25.81
CA GLN A 253 5.96 8.86 -26.92
C GLN A 253 7.33 8.67 -27.56
N GLU A 254 8.09 9.75 -27.78
CA GLU A 254 9.45 9.68 -28.31
C GLU A 254 10.40 8.90 -27.39
N GLN A 255 10.37 9.14 -26.08
CA GLN A 255 11.20 8.40 -25.11
C GLN A 255 10.85 6.90 -25.10
N VAL A 256 9.55 6.58 -25.09
CA VAL A 256 9.07 5.19 -25.09
C VAL A 256 9.43 4.49 -26.40
N ALA A 257 9.28 5.15 -27.55
CA ALA A 257 9.63 4.61 -28.85
C ALA A 257 11.14 4.36 -28.98
N ALA A 258 11.97 5.31 -28.54
CA ALA A 258 13.43 5.16 -28.53
C ALA A 258 13.88 4.00 -27.65
N PHE A 259 13.28 3.85 -26.46
CA PHE A 259 13.55 2.72 -25.57
C PHE A 259 13.12 1.39 -26.20
N SER A 260 11.91 1.35 -26.75
CA SER A 260 11.32 0.15 -27.36
C SER A 260 12.19 -0.37 -28.51
N SER A 261 12.64 0.54 -29.39
CA SER A 261 13.55 0.24 -30.49
C SER A 261 14.91 -0.26 -30.00
N ARG A 262 15.54 0.46 -29.07
CA ARG A 262 16.89 0.13 -28.58
C ARG A 262 16.95 -1.17 -27.78
N LYS A 263 15.88 -1.51 -27.05
CA LYS A 263 15.83 -2.70 -26.19
C LYS A 263 15.07 -3.86 -26.81
N ASN A 264 14.49 -3.68 -27.99
CA ASN A 264 13.61 -4.65 -28.64
C ASN A 264 12.45 -5.09 -27.72
N ILE A 265 11.88 -4.14 -26.98
CA ILE A 265 10.74 -4.36 -26.08
C ILE A 265 9.54 -3.65 -26.70
N LYS A 266 8.44 -4.38 -26.94
CA LYS A 266 7.21 -3.78 -27.46
C LYS A 266 6.54 -2.94 -26.37
N ALA A 267 6.26 -1.68 -26.65
CA ALA A 267 5.44 -0.82 -25.79
C ALA A 267 4.07 -0.55 -26.41
N VAL A 268 3.05 -0.45 -25.57
CA VAL A 268 1.70 0.00 -25.92
C VAL A 268 1.39 1.23 -25.07
N MET A 269 0.91 2.30 -25.71
CA MET A 269 0.49 3.52 -25.04
C MET A 269 -1.00 3.77 -25.27
N ILE A 270 -1.73 4.03 -24.19
CA ILE A 270 -3.17 4.33 -24.21
C ILE A 270 -3.38 5.66 -23.50
N HIS A 271 -3.99 6.62 -24.17
CA HIS A 271 -4.34 7.93 -23.62
C HIS A 271 -5.86 8.03 -23.51
N LYS A 272 -6.37 8.46 -22.35
CA LYS A 272 -7.77 8.84 -22.14
C LYS A 272 -7.87 10.19 -21.44
N SER A 273 -8.86 10.99 -21.85
CA SER A 273 -9.26 12.25 -21.23
C SER A 273 -10.51 12.02 -20.38
N PHE A 274 -10.57 12.67 -19.22
CA PHE A 274 -11.66 12.54 -18.27
C PHE A 274 -12.12 13.93 -17.80
N PRO A 275 -13.44 14.16 -17.67
CA PRO A 275 -13.94 15.40 -17.07
C PRO A 275 -13.41 15.59 -15.66
N CYS A 276 -13.20 16.84 -15.23
CA CYS A 276 -12.81 17.18 -13.85
C CYS A 276 -13.80 16.67 -12.79
N THR A 277 -15.04 16.39 -13.18
CA THR A 277 -16.09 15.81 -12.33
C THR A 277 -16.01 14.29 -12.17
N CYS A 278 -15.22 13.59 -13.01
CA CYS A 278 -15.02 12.14 -12.90
C CYS A 278 -13.96 11.84 -11.84
N SER A 279 -14.28 10.95 -10.89
CA SER A 279 -13.32 10.58 -9.86
C SER A 279 -12.11 9.84 -10.43
N LEU A 280 -10.94 10.01 -9.82
CA LEU A 280 -9.73 9.30 -10.25
C LEU A 280 -9.87 7.78 -10.12
N GLU A 281 -10.71 7.30 -9.19
CA GLU A 281 -11.03 5.88 -9.04
C GLU A 281 -11.82 5.33 -10.24
N GLU A 282 -12.85 6.03 -10.69
CA GLU A 282 -13.62 5.66 -11.89
C GLU A 282 -12.76 5.73 -13.16
N ALA A 283 -11.95 6.78 -13.31
CA ALA A 283 -11.06 6.94 -14.45
C ALA A 283 -10.02 5.82 -14.55
N LEU A 284 -9.40 5.46 -13.42
CA LEU A 284 -8.47 4.34 -13.36
C LEU A 284 -9.18 3.02 -13.67
N ASN A 285 -10.34 2.73 -13.05
CA ASN A 285 -11.07 1.49 -13.33
C ASN A 285 -11.43 1.36 -14.81
N SER A 286 -11.95 2.42 -15.43
CA SER A 286 -12.25 2.45 -16.87
C SER A 286 -11.01 2.17 -17.73
N LEU A 287 -9.86 2.75 -17.38
CA LEU A 287 -8.63 2.55 -18.11
C LEU A 287 -8.05 1.13 -17.92
N LEU A 288 -8.19 0.57 -16.72
CA LEU A 288 -7.70 -0.76 -16.38
C LEU A 288 -8.56 -1.89 -16.95
N GLU A 289 -9.88 -1.73 -17.00
CA GLU A 289 -10.79 -2.68 -17.64
C GLU A 289 -10.56 -2.78 -19.16
N THR A 290 -10.10 -1.70 -19.79
CA THR A 290 -9.75 -1.71 -21.24
C THR A 290 -8.41 -2.40 -21.51
N SER A 291 -7.64 -2.75 -20.47
CA SER A 291 -6.28 -3.31 -20.57
C SER A 291 -6.21 -4.82 -20.27
N LEU A 292 -7.33 -5.43 -19.89
CA LEU A 292 -7.55 -6.87 -19.73
C LEU A 292 -8.07 -7.48 -21.04
#